data_AF-A0A972CQC2-F1
#
_entry.id   AF-A0A972CQC2-F1
#
_cell.length_a   1.000
_cell.length_b   1.000
_cell.length_c   1.000
_cell.angle_alpha   90.00
_cell.angle_beta   90.00
_cell.angle_gamma   90.00
#
_symmetry.space_group_name_H-M   'P 1'
#
loop_
_entity.id
_entity.type
_entity.pdbx_description
1 polymer ?
#
loop_
_entity_poly.entity_id
_entity_poly.type
_entity_poly.pdbx_seq_one_letter_code
_entity_poly.pdbx_strand_id
1 'polypeptide(L)'
;MNGAALLITIFINCLIIYILHVFHRRSIATTVKNLRKEVNELENLVVAIIEEFEEVADEVWRDKTEKPPLKISSQSHHKPLEPEELKEEESLEVFPEELTFEATGSTTEKSSARSPEEKPIESIPTLRTQEFIDPKRQRVFELWNDGLMAEEIAKQMGIGQGEVQLILGIYKRS
;
A
#
# COMPACT_ATOMS: atom_id res chain seq x y z
N MET A 1 3.77 46.10 -37.24
CA MET A 1 5.05 45.83 -36.55
C MET A 1 4.92 44.61 -35.61
N ASN A 2 4.22 43.55 -36.01
CA ASN A 2 3.76 42.52 -35.07
C ASN A 2 4.59 41.22 -35.12
N GLY A 3 5.42 41.06 -36.16
CA GLY A 3 6.25 39.86 -36.32
C GLY A 3 7.31 39.69 -35.23
N ALA A 4 7.92 40.80 -34.78
CA ALA A 4 8.94 40.75 -33.72
C ALA A 4 8.35 40.28 -32.38
N ALA A 5 7.13 40.74 -32.03
CA ALA A 5 6.44 40.31 -30.81
C ALA A 5 6.15 38.80 -30.82
N LEU A 6 5.73 38.26 -31.96
CA LEU A 6 5.40 36.83 -32.10
C LEU A 6 6.65 35.94 -31.91
N LEU A 7 7.79 36.33 -32.49
CA LEU A 7 9.06 35.61 -32.30
C LEU A 7 9.52 35.62 -30.84
N ILE A 8 9.37 36.74 -30.14
CA ILE A 8 9.72 36.85 -28.71
C ILE A 8 8.84 35.91 -27.89
N THR A 9 7.53 35.86 -28.13
CA THR A 9 6.60 34.96 -27.42
C THR A 9 6.94 33.49 -27.66
N ILE A 10 7.27 33.09 -28.90
CA ILE A 10 7.70 31.72 -29.20
C ILE A 10 8.98 31.38 -28.44
N PHE A 11 9.96 32.28 -28.45
CA PHE A 11 11.22 32.06 -27.75
C PHE A 11 11.03 31.90 -26.24
N ILE A 12 10.20 32.73 -25.61
CA ILE A 12 9.88 32.63 -24.18
C ILE A 12 9.19 31.29 -23.87
N ASN A 13 8.22 30.87 -24.67
CA ASN A 13 7.55 29.59 -24.47
C ASN A 13 8.53 28.40 -24.61
N CYS A 14 9.41 28.43 -25.61
CA CYS A 14 10.46 27.42 -25.76
C CYS A 14 11.41 27.41 -24.54
N LEU A 15 11.77 28.58 -24.02
CA LEU A 15 12.63 28.71 -22.84
C LEU A 15 11.95 28.13 -21.59
N ILE A 16 10.66 28.40 -21.39
CA ILE A 16 9.88 27.85 -20.26
C ILE A 16 9.83 26.32 -20.34
N ILE A 17 9.49 25.76 -21.51
CA ILE A 17 9.46 24.30 -21.72
C ILE A 17 10.84 23.68 -21.44
N TYR A 18 11.92 24.33 -21.91
CA TYR A 18 13.29 23.88 -21.66
C TYR A 18 13.63 23.88 -20.17
N ILE A 19 13.29 24.94 -19.44
CA ILE A 19 13.52 25.03 -17.99
C ILE A 19 12.73 23.95 -17.25
N LEU A 20 11.44 23.76 -17.59
CA LEU A 20 10.61 22.71 -16.99
C LEU A 20 11.18 21.32 -17.24
N HIS A 21 11.66 21.05 -18.46
CA HIS A 21 12.29 19.78 -18.80
C HIS A 21 13.55 19.52 -17.95
N VAL A 22 14.41 20.52 -17.79
CA VAL A 22 15.61 20.43 -16.93
C VAL A 22 15.23 20.22 -15.46
N PHE A 23 14.21 20.94 -14.98
CA PHE A 23 13.72 20.81 -13.61
C PHE A 23 13.15 19.43 -13.33
N HIS A 24 12.34 18.90 -14.25
CA HIS A 24 11.76 17.57 -14.14
C HIS A 24 12.84 16.50 -14.12
N ARG A 25 13.84 16.60 -15.01
CA ARG A 25 14.99 15.68 -15.01
C ARG A 25 15.77 15.73 -13.69
N ARG A 26 15.94 16.92 -13.12
CA ARG A 26 16.63 17.10 -11.84
C ARG A 26 15.82 16.54 -10.67
N SER A 27 14.51 16.75 -10.67
CA SER A 27 13.58 16.23 -9.66
C SER A 27 13.54 14.70 -9.66
N ILE A 28 13.44 14.07 -10.83
CA ILE A 28 13.49 12.60 -10.94
C ILE A 28 14.82 12.07 -10.39
N ALA A 29 15.93 12.72 -10.72
CA ALA A 29 17.24 12.29 -10.25
C ALA A 29 17.36 12.36 -8.71
N THR A 30 16.72 13.33 -8.05
CA THR A 30 16.69 13.39 -6.58
C THR A 30 15.81 12.29 -5.99
N THR A 31 14.63 12.04 -6.56
CA THR A 31 13.72 11.00 -6.08
C THR A 31 14.35 9.61 -6.23
N VAL A 32 14.98 9.32 -7.36
CA VAL A 32 15.67 8.04 -7.60
C VAL A 32 16.83 7.82 -6.62
N LYS A 33 17.56 8.88 -6.24
CA LYS A 33 18.64 8.78 -5.24
C LYS A 33 18.09 8.46 -3.84
N ASN A 34 16.99 9.08 -3.45
CA ASN A 34 16.36 8.80 -2.15
C ASN A 34 15.80 7.36 -2.11
N LEU A 35 15.09 6.93 -3.16
CA LEU A 35 14.61 5.55 -3.26
C LEU A 35 15.76 4.54 -3.21
N ARG A 36 16.86 4.79 -3.93
CA ARG A 36 18.03 3.91 -3.88
C ARG A 36 18.62 3.83 -2.47
N LYS A 37 18.64 4.95 -1.73
CA LYS A 37 19.12 4.99 -0.35
C LYS A 37 18.20 4.17 0.57
N GLU A 38 16.89 4.37 0.48
CA GLU A 38 15.90 3.63 1.27
C GLU A 38 15.95 2.12 0.98
N VAL A 39 16.09 1.72 -0.29
CA VAL A 39 16.26 0.30 -0.67
C VAL A 39 17.54 -0.28 -0.08
N ASN A 40 18.65 0.47 -0.09
CA ASN A 40 19.91 0.02 0.49
C ASN A 40 19.84 -0.08 2.02
N GLU A 41 19.10 0.80 2.69
CA GLU A 41 18.84 0.69 4.12
C GLU A 41 17.98 -0.54 4.44
N LEU A 42 16.99 -0.85 3.60
CA LEU A 42 16.15 -2.03 3.73
C LEU A 42 16.93 -3.33 3.48
N GLU A 43 17.82 -3.35 2.48
CA GLU A 43 18.72 -4.48 2.22
C GLU A 43 19.62 -4.77 3.42
N ASN A 44 20.24 -3.73 3.99
CA ASN A 44 21.05 -3.86 5.20
C ASN A 44 20.23 -4.37 6.40
N LEU A 45 18.99 -3.92 6.56
CA LEU A 45 18.09 -4.40 7.60
C LEU A 45 17.75 -5.88 7.43
N VAL A 46 17.45 -6.31 6.20
CA VAL A 46 17.15 -7.72 5.91
C VAL A 46 18.36 -8.61 6.19
N VAL A 47 19.57 -8.18 5.83
CA VAL A 47 20.81 -8.91 6.17
C VAL A 47 20.94 -9.06 7.69
N ALA A 48 20.75 -8.00 8.47
CA ALA A 48 20.81 -8.06 9.92
C ALA A 48 19.78 -9.02 10.53
N ILE A 49 18.55 -9.01 9.99
CA ILE A 49 17.49 -9.92 10.43
C ILE A 49 17.83 -11.38 10.11
N ILE A 50 18.38 -11.66 8.92
CA ILE A 50 18.81 -13.01 8.54
C ILE A 50 19.92 -13.51 9.47
N GLU A 51 20.88 -12.66 9.80
CA GLU A 51 21.96 -12.96 10.75
C GLU A 51 21.41 -13.29 12.14
N GLU A 52 20.45 -12.50 12.64
CA GLU A 52 19.78 -12.77 13.93
C GLU A 52 19.01 -14.09 13.90
N PHE A 53 18.31 -14.41 12.81
CA PHE A 53 17.61 -15.69 12.67
C PHE A 53 18.55 -16.90 12.53
N GLU A 54 19.71 -16.73 11.90
CA GLU A 54 20.75 -17.76 11.81
C GLU A 54 21.31 -18.10 13.20
N GLU A 55 21.60 -17.08 14.02
CA GLU A 55 22.04 -17.26 15.41
C GLU A 55 20.99 -18.00 16.26
N VAL A 56 19.71 -17.63 16.13
CA VAL A 56 18.61 -18.30 16.84
C VAL A 56 18.42 -19.75 16.38
N ALA A 57 18.56 -20.02 15.09
CA ALA A 57 18.45 -21.39 14.57
C ALA A 57 19.56 -22.27 15.16
N ASP A 58 20.81 -21.80 15.14
CA ASP A 58 21.96 -22.53 15.69
C ASP A 58 21.79 -22.87 17.17
N GLU A 59 21.21 -21.98 17.97
CA GLU A 59 20.94 -22.22 19.39
C GLU A 59 19.88 -23.32 19.59
N VAL A 60 18.78 -23.27 18.84
CA VAL A 60 17.69 -24.26 18.91
C VAL A 60 18.14 -25.67 18.50
N TRP A 61 19.04 -25.78 17.52
CA TRP A 61 19.56 -27.07 17.08
C TRP A 61 20.60 -27.65 18.05
N ARG A 62 21.43 -26.83 18.71
CA ARG A 62 22.41 -27.33 19.70
C ARG A 62 21.75 -27.96 20.92
N ASP A 63 20.67 -27.35 21.43
CA ASP A 63 20.00 -27.83 22.65
C ASP A 63 19.31 -29.19 22.47
N LYS A 64 19.10 -29.63 21.21
CA LYS A 64 18.45 -30.90 20.89
C LYS A 64 19.40 -32.10 20.81
N THR A 65 20.71 -31.91 20.95
CA THR A 65 21.71 -32.97 20.75
C THR A 65 22.10 -33.75 22.01
N GLU A 66 21.67 -33.35 23.21
CA GLU A 66 21.83 -34.18 24.41
C GLU A 66 20.72 -35.22 24.55
N LYS A 67 20.63 -36.14 23.57
CA LYS A 67 19.90 -37.39 23.80
C LYS A 67 20.85 -38.34 24.54
N PRO A 68 20.49 -38.83 25.75
CA PRO A 68 21.29 -39.82 26.47
C PRO A 68 21.45 -41.08 25.61
N PRO A 69 22.56 -41.83 25.75
CA PRO A 69 22.86 -42.98 24.92
C PRO A 69 21.72 -44.00 24.98
N LEU A 70 20.93 -44.04 23.91
CA LEU A 70 19.93 -45.07 23.68
C LEU A 70 20.68 -46.41 23.66
N LYS A 71 20.48 -47.18 24.75
CA LYS A 71 20.82 -48.60 24.79
C LYS A 71 20.17 -49.26 23.59
N ILE A 72 21.01 -49.64 22.63
CA ILE A 72 20.70 -50.50 21.51
C ILE A 72 20.23 -51.83 22.10
N SER A 73 18.91 -51.98 22.28
CA SER A 73 18.28 -53.27 22.47
C SER A 73 18.12 -53.88 21.08
N SER A 74 19.13 -54.65 20.70
CA SER A 74 19.10 -55.60 19.60
C SER A 74 17.89 -56.53 19.72
N GLN A 75 16.88 -56.34 18.88
CA GLN A 75 15.97 -57.42 18.54
C GLN A 75 15.65 -57.39 17.04
N SER A 76 16.21 -58.37 16.36
CA SER A 76 15.92 -58.78 14.99
C SER A 76 14.48 -59.24 14.85
N HIS A 77 13.80 -58.84 13.78
CA HIS A 77 13.31 -59.78 12.76
C HIS A 77 12.49 -59.07 11.66
N HIS A 78 12.90 -59.34 10.41
CA HIS A 78 12.16 -59.35 9.13
C HIS A 78 10.91 -58.48 8.96
N LYS A 79 10.90 -57.66 7.89
CA LYS A 79 10.20 -57.98 6.61
C LYS A 79 10.46 -56.86 5.56
N PRO A 80 10.95 -57.17 4.35
CA PRO A 80 11.00 -56.20 3.25
C PRO A 80 9.59 -55.96 2.73
N LEU A 81 9.11 -54.72 2.82
CA LEU A 81 7.88 -54.25 2.19
C LEU A 81 8.25 -53.33 1.03
N GLU A 82 7.58 -53.60 -0.09
CA GLU A 82 7.70 -52.97 -1.40
C GLU A 82 7.66 -51.43 -1.38
N PRO A 83 8.28 -50.77 -2.37
CA PRO A 83 8.10 -49.35 -2.60
C PRO A 83 6.73 -49.10 -3.27
N GLU A 84 5.78 -48.53 -2.52
CA GLU A 84 4.61 -47.87 -3.11
C GLU A 84 5.07 -46.55 -3.76
N GLU A 85 4.91 -46.49 -5.09
CA GLU A 85 4.95 -45.26 -5.87
C GLU A 85 3.84 -44.31 -5.42
N LEU A 86 4.22 -43.27 -4.67
CA LEU A 86 3.36 -42.12 -4.41
C LEU A 86 3.35 -41.21 -5.65
N LYS A 87 2.29 -41.38 -6.44
CA LYS A 87 1.89 -40.48 -7.53
C LYS A 87 1.73 -39.05 -7.02
N GLU A 88 2.45 -38.15 -7.68
CA GLU A 88 2.16 -36.73 -7.75
C GLU A 88 0.79 -36.55 -8.45
N GLU A 89 -0.21 -36.06 -7.73
CA GLU A 89 -1.36 -35.38 -8.35
C GLU A 89 -1.53 -34.01 -7.68
N GLU A 90 -0.83 -33.07 -8.30
CA GLU A 90 -1.03 -31.63 -8.23
C GLU A 90 -2.36 -31.29 -8.93
N SER A 91 -3.39 -30.93 -8.16
CA SER A 91 -4.57 -30.27 -8.71
C SER A 91 -5.06 -29.18 -7.75
N LEU A 92 -4.47 -28.00 -7.89
CA LEU A 92 -5.04 -26.75 -7.40
C LEU A 92 -6.20 -26.37 -8.34
N GLU A 93 -7.42 -26.77 -7.97
CA GLU A 93 -8.62 -26.24 -8.61
C GLU A 93 -8.80 -24.77 -8.20
N VAL A 94 -8.72 -23.93 -9.22
CA VAL A 94 -8.97 -22.49 -9.22
C VAL A 94 -10.45 -22.25 -8.97
N PHE A 95 -10.77 -21.61 -7.84
CA PHE A 95 -12.07 -21.03 -7.55
C PHE A 95 -12.38 -19.85 -8.50
N PRO A 96 -13.49 -19.85 -9.25
CA PRO A 96 -14.02 -18.64 -9.87
C PRO A 96 -15.06 -17.99 -8.96
N GLU A 97 -14.70 -16.82 -8.43
CA GLU A 97 -15.61 -15.93 -7.68
C GLU A 97 -16.40 -15.07 -8.69
N GLU A 98 -17.54 -15.58 -9.17
CA GLU A 98 -18.58 -14.75 -9.79
C GLU A 98 -19.46 -14.17 -8.68
N LEU A 99 -19.25 -12.89 -8.36
CA LEU A 99 -20.20 -12.10 -7.57
C LEU A 99 -20.76 -10.97 -8.43
N THR A 100 -21.81 -11.34 -9.16
CA THR A 100 -22.87 -10.45 -9.65
C THR A 100 -23.53 -9.73 -8.47
N PHE A 101 -23.32 -8.41 -8.37
CA PHE A 101 -24.17 -7.55 -7.53
C PHE A 101 -25.18 -6.83 -8.41
N GLU A 102 -26.45 -7.21 -8.21
CA GLU A 102 -27.61 -6.60 -8.81
C GLU A 102 -27.78 -5.14 -8.38
N ALA A 103 -28.03 -4.30 -9.37
CA ALA A 103 -28.42 -2.91 -9.23
C ALA A 103 -29.95 -2.80 -9.14
N THR A 104 -30.45 -2.44 -7.96
CA THR A 104 -31.79 -1.85 -7.74
C THR A 104 -31.79 -1.38 -6.28
N GLY A 105 -32.08 -0.15 -5.87
CA GLY A 105 -32.78 0.99 -6.45
C GLY A 105 -33.53 1.67 -5.30
N SER A 106 -33.65 3.01 -5.36
CA SER A 106 -34.59 3.85 -4.57
C SER A 106 -34.16 4.35 -3.18
N THR A 107 -33.74 5.63 -3.12
CA THR A 107 -34.11 6.52 -2.01
C THR A 107 -34.28 7.97 -2.55
N THR A 108 -35.54 8.36 -2.71
CA THR A 108 -36.21 9.56 -2.18
C THR A 108 -35.44 10.90 -2.11
N GLU A 109 -35.98 11.86 -2.87
CA GLU A 109 -36.18 13.31 -2.62
C GLU A 109 -35.08 14.13 -1.91
N LYS A 110 -34.71 15.29 -2.50
CA LYS A 110 -35.25 16.60 -2.07
C LYS A 110 -34.66 17.76 -2.88
N SER A 111 -35.55 18.46 -3.56
CA SER A 111 -35.37 19.79 -4.15
C SER A 111 -35.12 20.84 -3.05
N SER A 112 -34.11 21.71 -3.24
CA SER A 112 -34.14 23.06 -2.68
C SER A 112 -33.18 23.98 -3.42
N ALA A 113 -33.77 24.94 -4.12
CA ALA A 113 -33.09 26.02 -4.82
C ALA A 113 -32.56 27.08 -3.85
N ARG A 114 -31.32 27.57 -4.06
CA ARG A 114 -30.96 28.96 -3.79
C ARG A 114 -29.65 29.39 -4.50
N SER A 115 -29.81 30.20 -5.54
CA SER A 115 -28.85 31.20 -6.06
C SER A 115 -28.83 32.41 -5.08
N PRO A 116 -27.82 33.32 -4.98
CA PRO A 116 -26.99 33.80 -6.09
C PRO A 116 -25.53 34.23 -5.79
N GLU A 117 -24.85 34.60 -6.88
CA GLU A 117 -24.01 35.82 -7.05
C GLU A 117 -22.54 35.58 -7.45
N GLU A 118 -22.27 35.90 -8.72
CA GLU A 118 -20.99 35.91 -9.41
C GLU A 118 -20.06 37.04 -8.92
N LYS A 119 -18.78 36.73 -8.70
CA LYS A 119 -17.66 37.67 -8.87
C LYS A 119 -16.45 36.96 -9.52
N PRO A 120 -15.63 37.68 -10.30
CA PRO A 120 -14.69 37.08 -11.25
C PRO A 120 -13.39 36.60 -10.60
N ILE A 121 -12.88 35.54 -11.19
CA ILE A 121 -11.74 34.71 -10.82
C ILE A 121 -10.42 35.42 -11.15
N GLU A 122 -9.55 35.58 -10.15
CA GLU A 122 -8.10 35.58 -10.31
C GLU A 122 -7.47 34.87 -9.11
N SER A 123 -7.47 33.54 -9.15
CA SER A 123 -6.61 32.72 -8.31
C SER A 123 -5.86 31.72 -9.17
N ILE A 124 -4.55 31.94 -9.19
CA ILE A 124 -3.47 31.09 -9.68
C ILE A 124 -3.84 29.61 -9.53
N PRO A 125 -3.69 28.77 -10.57
CA PRO A 125 -3.93 27.34 -10.45
C PRO A 125 -2.80 26.73 -9.63
N THR A 126 -2.93 26.79 -8.31
CA THR A 126 -2.25 25.84 -7.45
C THR A 126 -2.84 24.49 -7.84
N LEU A 127 -2.05 23.68 -8.55
CA LEU A 127 -2.25 22.25 -8.70
C LEU A 127 -2.25 21.64 -7.30
N ARG A 128 -3.37 21.82 -6.59
CA ARG A 128 -3.77 20.93 -5.51
C ARG A 128 -4.03 19.64 -6.24
N THR A 129 -3.12 18.70 -6.09
CA THR A 129 -3.40 17.27 -6.29
C THR A 129 -4.77 17.06 -5.68
N GLN A 130 -5.77 16.88 -6.53
CA GLN A 130 -7.12 16.60 -6.09
C GLN A 130 -7.01 15.19 -5.56
N GLU A 131 -6.59 15.06 -4.29
CA GLU A 131 -6.61 13.82 -3.58
C GLU A 131 -8.05 13.35 -3.71
N PHE A 132 -8.22 12.27 -4.46
CA PHE A 132 -9.51 11.63 -4.60
C PHE A 132 -9.82 11.09 -3.20
N ILE A 133 -10.48 11.93 -2.40
CA ILE A 133 -10.85 11.59 -1.03
C ILE A 133 -11.83 10.44 -1.17
N ASP A 134 -11.34 9.25 -0.84
CA ASP A 134 -12.14 8.05 -0.82
C ASP A 134 -13.35 8.31 0.11
N PRO A 135 -14.60 8.10 -0.35
CA PRO A 135 -15.79 8.32 0.46
C PRO A 135 -15.76 7.55 1.79
N LYS A 136 -15.02 6.43 1.86
CA LYS A 136 -14.83 5.68 3.11
C LYS A 136 -14.02 6.45 4.14
N ARG A 137 -12.96 7.15 3.71
CA ARG A 137 -12.08 7.94 4.59
C ARG A 137 -12.81 9.14 5.17
N GLN A 138 -13.61 9.80 4.33
CA GLN A 138 -14.46 10.90 4.75
C GLN A 138 -15.44 10.47 5.85
N ARG A 139 -16.06 9.29 5.69
CA ARG A 139 -17.00 8.75 6.68
C ARG A 139 -16.35 8.38 8.00
N VAL A 140 -15.13 7.83 7.97
CA VAL A 140 -14.32 7.58 9.18
C VAL A 140 -14.03 8.89 9.92
N PHE A 141 -13.72 9.96 9.18
CA PHE A 141 -13.44 11.27 9.75
C PHE A 141 -14.67 11.94 10.38
N GLU A 142 -15.84 11.81 9.73
CA GLU A 142 -17.12 12.31 10.27
C GLU A 142 -17.46 11.64 11.60
N LEU A 143 -17.40 10.30 11.66
CA LEU A 143 -17.68 9.55 12.90
C LEU A 143 -16.68 9.89 14.02
N TRP A 144 -15.42 10.14 13.68
CA TRP A 144 -14.44 10.59 14.67
C TRP A 144 -14.78 11.98 15.23
N ASN A 145 -15.24 12.91 14.39
CA ASN A 145 -15.67 14.25 14.83
C ASN A 145 -16.93 14.20 15.71
N ASP A 146 -17.76 13.17 15.56
CA ASP A 146 -18.90 12.88 16.44
C ASP A 146 -18.45 12.33 17.81
N GLY A 147 -17.15 12.11 18.02
CA GLY A 147 -16.56 11.66 19.29
C GLY A 147 -16.55 10.14 19.48
N LEU A 148 -16.80 9.36 18.43
CA LEU A 148 -16.72 7.91 18.47
C LEU A 148 -15.27 7.42 18.57
N MET A 149 -15.05 6.36 19.33
CA MET A 149 -13.75 5.73 19.46
C MET A 149 -13.41 4.90 18.21
N ALA A 150 -12.12 4.75 17.89
CA ALA A 150 -11.67 4.03 16.69
C ALA A 150 -12.22 2.58 16.60
N GLU A 151 -12.46 1.93 17.74
CA GLU A 151 -13.06 0.58 17.82
C GLU A 151 -14.54 0.58 17.41
N GLU A 152 -15.29 1.60 17.79
CA GLU A 152 -16.70 1.77 17.47
C GLU A 152 -16.87 2.10 15.99
N ILE A 153 -16.00 2.96 15.46
CA ILE A 153 -15.93 3.29 14.04
C ILE A 153 -15.61 2.05 13.21
N ALA A 154 -14.61 1.26 13.62
CA ALA A 154 -14.24 0.01 12.97
C ALA A 154 -15.43 -0.97 12.89
N LYS A 155 -16.15 -1.13 14.01
CA LYS A 155 -17.35 -1.98 14.09
C LYS A 155 -18.51 -1.47 13.23
N GLN A 156 -18.71 -0.15 13.17
CA GLN A 156 -19.79 0.47 12.39
C GLN A 156 -19.52 0.43 10.88
N MET A 157 -18.26 0.53 10.49
CA MET A 157 -17.81 0.55 9.09
C MET A 157 -17.44 -0.85 8.55
N GLY A 158 -17.32 -1.86 9.42
CA GLY A 158 -16.89 -3.21 9.04
C GLY A 158 -15.43 -3.29 8.59
N ILE A 159 -14.58 -2.40 9.10
CA ILE A 159 -13.15 -2.30 8.74
C ILE A 159 -12.27 -2.59 9.97
N GLY A 160 -10.99 -2.90 9.75
CA GLY A 160 -10.07 -3.18 10.85
C GLY A 160 -9.73 -1.93 11.67
N GLN A 161 -9.54 -2.07 12.98
CA GLN A 161 -9.14 -0.96 13.87
C GLN A 161 -7.83 -0.29 13.43
N GLY A 162 -6.88 -1.07 12.91
CA GLY A 162 -5.62 -0.55 12.37
C GLY A 162 -5.81 0.32 11.13
N GLU A 163 -6.79 0.01 10.28
CA GLU A 163 -7.12 0.80 9.10
C GLU A 163 -7.73 2.15 9.50
N VAL A 164 -8.63 2.15 10.49
CA VAL A 164 -9.20 3.37 11.08
C VAL A 164 -8.10 4.28 11.65
N GLN A 165 -7.16 3.71 12.42
CA GLN A 165 -6.04 4.47 12.98
C GLN A 165 -5.12 5.03 11.90
N LEU A 166 -4.87 4.27 10.82
CA LEU A 166 -4.06 4.73 9.71
C LEU A 166 -4.72 5.92 9.01
N ILE A 167 -6.01 5.85 8.72
CA ILE A 167 -6.78 6.94 8.12
C ILE A 167 -6.70 8.18 9.02
N LEU A 168 -7.04 8.05 10.30
CA LEU A 168 -6.98 9.15 11.27
C LEU A 168 -5.57 9.74 11.40
N GLY A 169 -4.54 8.90 11.36
CA GLY A 169 -3.14 9.30 11.44
C GLY A 169 -2.69 10.17 10.26
N ILE A 170 -3.20 9.90 9.06
CA ILE A 170 -2.93 10.70 7.85
C ILE A 170 -3.61 12.07 7.97
N TYR A 171 -4.88 12.11 8.44
CA TYR A 171 -5.61 13.36 8.62
C TYR A 171 -5.00 14.26 9.70
N LYS A 172 -4.47 13.70 10.80
CA LYS A 172 -3.85 14.49 11.87
C LYS A 172 -2.53 15.16 11.45
N ARG A 173 -1.86 14.64 10.42
CA ARG A 173 -0.59 15.18 9.91
C ARG A 173 -0.76 16.19 8.77
N SER A 174 -1.96 16.29 8.20
CA SER A 174 -2.29 17.23 7.13
C SER A 174 -2.81 18.55 7.71
#